data_AF-A0A930R3D1-F1
#
_entry.id   AF-A0A930R3D1-F1
#
_cell.length_a   1.000
_cell.length_b   1.000
_cell.length_c   1.000
_cell.angle_alpha   90.00
_cell.angle_beta   90.00
_cell.angle_gamma   90.00
#
_symmetry.space_group_name_H-M   'P 1'
#
loop_
_entity.id
_entity.type
_entity.pdbx_description
1 polymer ?
#
loop_
_entity_poly.entity_id
_entity_poly.type
_entity_poly.pdbx_seq_one_letter_code
_entity_poly.pdbx_strand_id
1 'polypeptide(L)' 'MSQPNRNIYTAYRGDTYLGEGTIDEIAVLAGVKRSTVQWCTRRTAAKRIEARERAWREGRRKMPSKGSLILIKVDDEEE' A
#
# COMPACT_ATOMS: atom_id res chain seq x y z
N MET A 1 -2.79 27.12 1.83
CA MET A 1 -2.25 26.25 0.76
C MET A 1 -1.76 24.98 1.42
N SER A 2 -2.39 23.83 1.18
CA SER A 2 -1.94 22.55 1.77
C SER A 2 -0.53 22.25 1.24
N GLN A 3 0.42 21.97 2.14
CA GLN A 3 1.72 21.43 1.74
C GLN A 3 1.48 20.24 0.78
N PRO A 4 2.18 20.17 -0.36
CA PRO A 4 2.16 18.95 -1.16
C PRO A 4 2.60 17.83 -0.22
N ASN A 5 1.71 16.87 -0.02
CA ASN A 5 1.87 15.79 0.95
C ASN A 5 3.07 14.94 0.49
N ARG A 6 4.28 15.32 0.92
CA ARG A 6 5.57 14.72 0.57
C ARG A 6 5.87 13.45 1.38
N ASN A 7 4.85 12.88 2.03
CA ASN A 7 4.99 11.63 2.74
C ASN A 7 5.57 10.57 1.79
N ILE A 8 6.69 10.01 2.20
CA ILE A 8 7.30 8.84 1.57
C ILE A 8 6.62 7.60 2.15
N TYR A 9 6.36 6.64 1.29
CA TYR A 9 5.83 5.35 1.68
C TYR A 9 6.71 4.24 1.12
N THR A 10 6.86 3.18 1.89
CA THR A 10 7.38 1.90 1.44
C THR A 10 6.23 1.09 0.85
N ALA A 11 6.38 0.64 -0.40
CA ALA A 11 5.37 -0.13 -1.10
C ALA A 11 5.73 -1.62 -1.17
N TYR A 12 4.75 -2.45 -0.77
CA TYR A 12 4.83 -3.91 -0.87
C TYR A 12 3.67 -4.44 -1.69
N ARG A 13 3.91 -5.55 -2.38
CA ARG A 13 2.91 -6.25 -3.15
C ARG A 13 2.92 -7.74 -2.81
N GLY A 14 1.95 -8.15 -1.98
CA GLY A 14 2.08 -9.39 -1.22
C GLY A 14 3.36 -9.32 -0.39
N ASP A 15 4.22 -10.31 -0.54
CA ASP A 15 5.51 -10.39 0.16
C ASP A 15 6.68 -9.73 -0.61
N THR A 16 6.40 -9.11 -1.77
CA THR A 16 7.42 -8.48 -2.61
C THR A 16 7.58 -6.99 -2.31
N TYR A 17 8.78 -6.55 -1.94
CA TYR A 17 9.13 -5.13 -1.88
C TYR A 17 9.17 -4.52 -3.29
N LEU A 18 8.51 -3.37 -3.48
CA LEU A 18 8.47 -2.66 -4.77
C LEU A 18 9.38 -1.43 -4.80
N GLY A 19 9.56 -0.76 -3.67
CA GLY A 19 10.30 0.50 -3.61
C GLY A 19 9.68 1.50 -2.63
N GLU A 20 10.35 2.63 -2.49
CA GLU A 20 9.91 3.77 -1.68
C GLU A 20 9.65 4.99 -2.55
N GLY A 21 8.70 5.81 -2.14
CA GLY A 21 8.43 7.06 -2.82
C GLY A 21 7.12 7.71 -2.41
N THR A 22 6.77 8.75 -3.15
CA THR A 22 5.47 9.42 -3.04
C THR A 22 4.35 8.55 -3.61
N ILE A 23 3.10 8.97 -3.37
CA ILE A 23 1.90 8.30 -3.93
C ILE A 23 2.00 8.15 -5.46
N ASP A 24 2.51 9.16 -6.14
CA ASP A 24 2.59 9.20 -7.59
C ASP A 24 3.70 8.27 -8.12
N GLU A 25 4.87 8.24 -7.48
CA GLU A 25 5.96 7.31 -7.81
C GLU A 25 5.56 5.85 -7.56
N ILE A 26 4.90 5.58 -6.43
CA ILE A 26 4.41 4.24 -6.11
C ILE A 26 3.32 3.79 -7.08
N ALA A 27 2.47 4.71 -7.56
CA ALA A 27 1.47 4.36 -8.57
C ALA A 27 2.13 3.84 -9.85
N VAL A 28 3.24 4.44 -10.26
CA VAL A 28 4.06 4.00 -11.39
C VAL A 28 4.73 2.66 -11.08
N LEU A 29 5.42 2.53 -9.94
CA LEU A 29 6.12 1.30 -9.53
C LEU A 29 5.17 0.09 -9.43
N ALA A 30 4.00 0.29 -8.84
CA ALA A 30 3.00 -0.77 -8.68
C ALA A 30 2.14 -0.99 -9.95
N GLY A 31 2.24 -0.12 -10.95
CA GLY A 31 1.41 -0.16 -12.15
C GLY A 31 -0.09 -0.07 -11.84
N VAL A 32 -0.47 0.83 -10.93
CA VAL A 32 -1.87 1.06 -10.51
C VAL A 32 -2.23 2.53 -10.63
N LYS A 33 -3.54 2.85 -10.51
CA LYS A 33 -3.99 4.24 -10.50
C LYS A 33 -3.58 4.92 -9.20
N ARG A 34 -3.26 6.22 -9.26
CA ARG A 34 -3.01 7.09 -8.10
C ARG A 34 -4.08 6.96 -7.01
N SER A 35 -5.36 6.89 -7.41
CA SER A 35 -6.48 6.73 -6.48
C SER A 35 -6.44 5.41 -5.70
N THR A 36 -5.87 4.35 -6.28
CA THR A 36 -5.65 3.07 -5.59
C THR A 36 -4.59 3.22 -4.50
N VAL A 37 -3.47 3.87 -4.81
CA VAL A 37 -2.41 4.14 -3.83
C VAL A 37 -2.94 5.02 -2.70
N GLN A 38 -3.66 6.10 -3.03
CA GLN A 38 -4.30 6.98 -2.05
C GLN A 38 -5.37 6.27 -1.21
N TRP A 39 -6.02 5.23 -1.73
CA TRP A 39 -6.91 4.41 -0.93
C TRP A 39 -6.13 3.56 0.07
N CYS A 40 -5.02 2.95 -0.35
CA CYS A 40 -4.16 2.12 0.49
C CYS A 40 -3.55 2.87 1.69
N THR A 41 -3.40 4.19 1.63
CA THR A 41 -2.92 4.99 2.78
C THR A 41 -3.97 5.13 3.90
N ARG A 42 -5.24 4.78 3.66
CA ARG A 42 -6.31 4.90 4.66
C ARG A 42 -6.29 3.72 5.63
N ARG A 43 -6.52 3.98 6.93
CA ARG A 43 -6.67 2.91 7.95
C ARG A 43 -7.74 1.87 7.59
N THR A 44 -8.82 2.29 6.91
CA THR A 44 -9.87 1.37 6.45
C THR A 44 -9.38 0.44 5.35
N ALA A 45 -8.45 0.87 4.49
CA ALA A 45 -7.85 0.01 3.49
C ALA A 45 -6.95 -1.04 4.13
N ALA A 46 -6.10 -0.65 5.08
CA ALA A 46 -5.27 -1.58 5.84
C ALA A 46 -6.10 -2.70 6.48
N LYS A 47 -7.19 -2.35 7.17
CA LYS A 47 -8.12 -3.35 7.76
C LYS A 47 -8.72 -4.30 6.72
N ARG A 48 -9.06 -3.80 5.53
CA ARG A 48 -9.64 -4.63 4.47
C ARG A 48 -8.61 -5.54 3.81
N ILE A 49 -7.37 -5.09 3.69
CA ILE A 49 -6.25 -5.89 3.19
C ILE A 49 -5.95 -7.01 4.19
N GLU A 50 -5.82 -6.69 5.47
CA GLU A 50 -5.57 -7.68 6.53
C GLU A 50 -6.69 -8.74 6.60
N ALA A 51 -7.96 -8.33 6.56
CA ALA A 51 -9.09 -9.25 6.55
C ALA A 51 -9.09 -10.16 5.31
N ARG A 52 -8.66 -9.65 4.15
CA ARG A 52 -8.54 -10.43 2.93
C ARG A 52 -7.43 -11.47 3.02
N GLU A 53 -6.27 -11.08 3.55
CA GLU A 53 -5.14 -11.99 3.77
C GLU A 53 -5.48 -13.07 4.78
N ARG A 54 -6.17 -12.71 5.87
CA ARG A 54 -6.70 -13.68 6.83
C ARG A 54 -7.64 -14.69 6.18
N ALA A 55 -8.62 -14.21 5.41
CA ALA A 55 -9.54 -15.09 4.69
C ALA A 55 -8.82 -15.99 3.67
N TRP A 56 -7.71 -15.53 3.09
CA TRP A 56 -6.87 -16.36 2.23
C TRP A 56 -6.11 -17.44 2.99
N ARG A 57 -5.48 -17.09 4.13
CA ARG A 57 -4.79 -18.05 5.00
C ARG A 57 -5.75 -19.10 5.56
N GLU A 58 -7.00 -18.75 5.82
CA GLU A 58 -8.07 -19.67 6.25
C GLU A 58 -8.68 -20.49 5.08
N GLY A 59 -8.20 -20.32 3.85
CA GLY A 59 -8.74 -21.02 2.66
C GLY A 59 -10.13 -20.55 2.21
N ARG A 60 -10.72 -19.55 2.88
CA ARG A 60 -12.05 -19.00 2.57
C ARG A 60 -12.08 -18.13 1.32
N ARG A 61 -10.91 -17.68 0.84
CA ARG A 61 -10.79 -16.80 -0.33
C ARG A 61 -9.51 -17.05 -1.11
N LYS A 62 -9.54 -16.93 -2.44
CA LYS A 62 -8.32 -16.94 -3.27
C LYS A 62 -7.59 -15.59 -3.20
N MET A 63 -6.27 -15.62 -3.05
CA MET A 63 -5.42 -14.42 -3.18
C MET A 63 -5.46 -13.91 -4.63
N PRO A 64 -5.46 -12.60 -4.87
CA PRO A 64 -5.27 -12.09 -6.23
C PRO A 64 -3.89 -12.49 -6.73
N SER A 65 -3.77 -12.72 -8.05
CA SER A 65 -2.53 -13.20 -8.70
C SER A 65 -1.32 -12.30 -8.45
N LYS A 66 -1.54 -11.01 -8.19
CA LYS A 66 -0.49 -10.02 -7.89
C LYS A 66 -0.43 -9.62 -6.41
N GLY A 67 -1.08 -10.34 -5.48
CA GLY A 67 -1.11 -9.97 -4.06
C GLY A 67 -1.82 -8.65 -3.74
N SER A 68 -1.85 -8.30 -2.44
CA SER A 68 -2.38 -7.01 -1.94
C SER A 68 -1.30 -5.93 -2.03
N LEU A 69 -1.67 -4.69 -2.39
CA LEU A 69 -0.77 -3.54 -2.31
C LEU A 69 -0.84 -2.94 -0.90
N ILE A 70 0.27 -3.00 -0.18
CA ILE A 70 0.42 -2.47 1.18
C ILE A 70 1.36 -1.27 1.13
N LEU A 71 0.98 -0.20 1.83
CA LEU A 71 1.80 1.00 1.98
C LEU A 71 2.09 1.21 3.46
N ILE A 72 3.37 1.38 3.78
CA ILE A 72 3.82 1.74 5.12
C ILE A 72 4.39 3.16 4.99
N LYS A 73 3.87 4.10 5.79
CA LYS A 73 4.42 5.46 5.79
C LYS A 73 5.82 5.40 6.39
N VAL A 74 6.80 5.94 5.68
CA VAL A 74 8.12 6.21 6.24
C VAL A 74 7.94 7.50 7.03
N ASP A 75 7.91 7.39 8.36
CA ASP A 75 8.08 8.56 9.19
C ASP A 75 9.56 8.93 9.11
N ASP A 76 9.86 10.14 8.63
CA ASP A 76 11.14 10.78 8.91
C ASP A 76 11.19 10.92 10.44
N GLU A 77 11.80 9.96 11.13
CA GLU A 77 12.33 10.21 12.47
C GLU A 77 13.41 11.29 12.30
N GLU A 78 13.00 12.56 12.34
CA GLU A 78 13.93 13.62 12.73
C GLU A 78 14.30 13.36 14.19
N GLU A 79 15.52 12.84 14.36
CA GLU A 79 16.46 12.91 15.51
C GLU A 79 15.91 13.27 16.90
#